data_AF-A0A7W1LUR0-F1
#
_entry.id   AF-A0A7W1LUR0-F1
#
_cell.length_a   1.000
_cell.length_b   1.000
_cell.length_c   1.000
_cell.angle_alpha   90.00
_cell.angle_beta   90.00
_cell.angle_gamma   90.00
#
_symmetry.space_group_name_H-M   'P 1'
#
loop_
_entity.id
_entity.type
_entity.pdbx_description
1 polymer ?
#
loop_
_entity_poly.entity_id
_entity_poly.type
_entity_poly.pdbx_seq_one_letter_code
_entity_poly.pdbx_strand_id
1 'polypeptide(L)'
;MAEPIRIANCSGFFGDRLSAAAEMVDGGPIDVLTGDWLAELTMLILARTRARRPDGGFARTFLTQIESVMGACLDRGVKVVSNAGGLDPIGCADAVAELAGRLGLSPTVAYVTGDDLMGRLDELTADGALTRFGDDEPFDRDEALVSANAYLGCWGIVEALALGADIVVTGRVTDAALTCGPAAWHHDWQRDDWDALAGGVVAGHVIECGAQVTGGNYSFFTEIDDMTHAGFPWAEVAADGSSVIGKHDGTGGEVSIGTVTSQLLYEIIG
;
A
#
# COMPACT_ATOMS: atom_id res chain seq x y z
N MET A 1 -26.02 -8.28 0.85
CA MET A 1 -24.78 -7.57 1.22
C MET A 1 -23.64 -8.49 0.87
N ALA A 2 -22.57 -7.97 0.28
CA ALA A 2 -21.38 -8.77 -0.01
C ALA A 2 -20.80 -9.32 1.31
N GLU A 3 -20.13 -10.46 1.26
CA GLU A 3 -19.36 -10.95 2.41
C GLU A 3 -18.20 -9.98 2.71
N PRO A 4 -17.71 -9.89 3.96
CA PRO A 4 -16.53 -9.10 4.28
C PRO A 4 -15.35 -9.46 3.36
N ILE A 5 -14.60 -8.45 2.92
CA ILE A 5 -13.39 -8.66 2.11
C ILE A 5 -12.20 -8.80 3.03
N ARG A 6 -11.36 -9.81 2.80
CA ARG A 6 -10.13 -10.03 3.55
C ARG A 6 -8.92 -9.48 2.79
N ILE A 7 -8.36 -8.40 3.34
CA ILE A 7 -7.23 -7.66 2.77
C ILE A 7 -6.00 -7.91 3.63
N ALA A 8 -4.93 -8.40 3.03
CA ALA A 8 -3.68 -8.75 3.71
C ALA A 8 -2.55 -7.83 3.28
N ASN A 9 -1.68 -7.43 4.21
CA ASN A 9 -0.48 -6.65 3.89
C ASN A 9 0.76 -7.54 3.83
N CYS A 10 1.72 -7.26 2.93
CA CYS A 10 3.00 -7.99 2.84
C CYS A 10 4.25 -7.11 2.81
N SER A 11 4.12 -5.81 3.08
CA SER A 11 5.26 -4.87 3.14
C SER A 11 4.85 -3.59 3.85
N GLY A 12 5.70 -3.12 4.76
CA GLY A 12 5.57 -1.82 5.41
C GLY A 12 6.61 -0.76 5.03
N PHE A 13 7.66 -1.13 4.30
CA PHE A 13 8.73 -0.22 3.88
C PHE A 13 9.60 -0.81 2.77
N PHE A 14 10.39 0.04 2.11
CA PHE A 14 11.34 -0.41 1.10
C PHE A 14 12.42 -1.33 1.69
N GLY A 15 12.36 -2.61 1.34
CA GLY A 15 13.33 -3.62 1.80
C GLY A 15 12.87 -4.46 2.99
N ASP A 16 11.56 -4.48 3.25
CA ASP A 16 10.92 -5.40 4.20
C ASP A 16 11.08 -6.89 3.77
N ARG A 17 10.47 -7.81 4.52
CA ARG A 17 10.62 -9.26 4.38
C ARG A 17 10.15 -9.76 3.01
N LEU A 18 11.10 -10.19 2.17
CA LEU A 18 10.80 -10.71 0.83
C LEU A 18 9.85 -11.93 0.83
N SER A 19 9.89 -12.79 1.85
CA SER A 19 8.99 -13.95 1.94
C SER A 19 7.54 -13.59 2.30
N ALA A 20 7.26 -12.35 2.74
CA ALA A 20 5.95 -11.97 3.27
C ALA A 20 4.80 -12.17 2.27
N ALA A 21 5.01 -11.87 0.98
CA ALA A 21 3.97 -12.09 -0.03
C ALA A 21 3.57 -13.58 -0.12
N ALA A 22 4.56 -14.48 -0.17
CA ALA A 22 4.31 -15.92 -0.17
C ALA A 22 3.69 -16.40 1.15
N GLU A 23 4.17 -15.89 2.30
CA GLU A 23 3.58 -16.19 3.61
C GLU A 23 2.10 -15.81 3.67
N MET A 24 1.71 -14.65 3.12
CA MET A 24 0.32 -14.19 3.13
C MET A 24 -0.57 -14.95 2.15
N VAL A 25 -0.06 -15.25 0.94
CA VAL A 25 -0.83 -15.98 -0.07
C VAL A 25 -0.97 -17.46 0.30
N ASP A 26 0.06 -18.10 0.84
CA ASP A 26 0.03 -19.53 1.15
C ASP A 26 -0.45 -19.85 2.57
N GLY A 27 -0.39 -18.89 3.49
CA GLY A 27 -0.75 -19.08 4.91
C GLY A 27 -2.24 -19.21 5.19
N GLY A 28 -3.10 -18.74 4.29
CA GLY A 28 -4.55 -18.79 4.47
C GLY A 28 -5.32 -18.01 3.41
N PRO A 29 -6.65 -18.03 3.46
CA PRO A 29 -7.48 -17.30 2.50
C PRO A 29 -7.31 -15.80 2.71
N ILE A 30 -7.17 -15.08 1.61
CA ILE A 30 -7.17 -13.62 1.46
C ILE A 30 -7.83 -13.32 0.11
N ASP A 31 -8.48 -12.17 -0.03
CA ASP A 31 -9.07 -11.71 -1.30
C ASP A 31 -8.16 -10.71 -2.00
N VAL A 32 -7.37 -9.96 -1.22
CA VAL A 32 -6.48 -8.92 -1.71
C VAL A 32 -5.15 -8.97 -0.96
N LEU A 33 -4.06 -8.95 -1.72
CA LEU A 33 -2.71 -8.75 -1.22
C LEU A 33 -2.29 -7.29 -1.47
N THR A 34 -1.97 -6.57 -0.41
CA THR A 34 -1.47 -5.20 -0.45
C THR A 34 -0.02 -5.14 0.00
N GLY A 35 0.68 -4.08 -0.38
CA GLY A 35 1.98 -3.79 0.22
C GLY A 35 2.44 -2.38 -0.05
N ASP A 36 3.13 -1.83 0.94
CA ASP A 36 3.65 -0.48 0.96
C ASP A 36 5.19 -0.46 0.86
N TRP A 37 5.70 0.37 -0.04
CA TRP A 37 7.13 0.60 -0.26
C TRP A 37 7.55 2.05 -0.02
N LEU A 38 6.62 3.00 0.07
CA LEU A 38 6.94 4.41 -0.10
C LEU A 38 7.00 5.16 1.24
N ALA A 39 8.22 5.49 1.66
CA ALA A 39 8.48 6.56 2.62
C ALA A 39 9.17 7.75 1.92
N GLU A 40 9.29 8.90 2.57
CA GLU A 40 10.02 10.07 2.06
C GLU A 40 11.46 9.69 1.64
N LEU A 41 12.12 8.86 2.46
CA LEU A 41 13.45 8.34 2.15
C LEU A 41 13.43 7.46 0.89
N THR A 42 12.41 6.61 0.72
CA THR A 42 12.27 5.80 -0.49
C THR A 42 12.11 6.69 -1.72
N MET A 43 11.27 7.72 -1.64
CA MET A 43 11.06 8.66 -2.75
C MET A 43 12.38 9.30 -3.19
N LEU A 44 13.22 9.72 -2.24
CA LEU A 44 14.58 10.22 -2.54
C LEU A 44 15.48 9.16 -3.20
N ILE A 45 15.45 7.92 -2.70
CA ILE A 45 16.22 6.80 -3.28
C ILE A 45 15.79 6.52 -4.72
N LEU A 46 14.49 6.49 -4.98
CA LEU A 46 13.91 6.27 -6.31
C LEU A 46 14.25 7.43 -7.25
N ALA A 47 14.17 8.68 -6.78
CA ALA A 47 14.52 9.84 -7.60
C ALA A 47 16.00 9.83 -8.00
N ARG A 48 16.88 9.51 -7.05
CA ARG A 48 18.32 9.35 -7.33
C ARG A 48 18.60 8.19 -8.28
N THR A 49 17.83 7.11 -8.18
CA THR A 49 17.92 5.97 -9.10
C THR A 49 17.48 6.38 -10.50
N ARG A 50 16.32 7.05 -10.63
CA ARG A 50 15.74 7.57 -11.87
C ARG A 50 16.70 8.54 -12.58
N ALA A 51 17.37 9.41 -11.83
CA ALA A 51 18.37 10.33 -12.36
C ALA A 51 19.58 9.63 -13.01
N ARG A 52 19.90 8.39 -12.59
CA ARG A 52 20.97 7.57 -13.18
C ARG A 52 20.48 6.61 -14.26
N ARG A 53 19.24 6.14 -14.11
CA ARG A 53 18.57 5.17 -14.98
C ARG A 53 17.11 5.59 -15.12
N PRO A 54 16.71 6.19 -16.26
CA PRO A 54 15.38 6.79 -16.42
C PRO A 54 14.20 5.87 -16.11
N ASP A 55 14.38 4.55 -16.28
CA ASP A 55 13.44 3.45 -16.02
C ASP A 55 13.50 2.90 -14.58
N GLY A 56 14.24 3.56 -13.70
CA GLY A 56 14.53 3.08 -12.35
C GLY A 56 13.65 3.65 -11.23
N GLY A 57 12.53 4.28 -11.57
CA GLY A 57 11.70 5.08 -10.65
C GLY A 57 10.78 4.30 -9.72
N PHE A 58 10.81 2.97 -9.73
CA PHE A 58 9.92 2.11 -8.94
C PHE A 58 10.68 1.08 -8.09
N ALA A 59 9.99 0.49 -7.12
CA ALA A 59 10.56 -0.46 -6.17
C ALA A 59 10.73 -1.86 -6.75
N ARG A 60 11.94 -2.19 -7.24
CA ARG A 60 12.23 -3.52 -7.84
C ARG A 60 11.99 -4.72 -6.92
N THR A 61 12.03 -4.56 -5.60
CA THR A 61 11.75 -5.65 -4.65
C THR A 61 10.31 -6.15 -4.75
N PHE A 62 9.37 -5.31 -5.18
CA PHE A 62 8.00 -5.73 -5.51
C PHE A 62 7.97 -6.78 -6.62
N LEU A 63 8.78 -6.61 -7.68
CA LEU A 63 8.86 -7.60 -8.76
C LEU A 63 9.33 -8.97 -8.25
N THR A 64 10.27 -9.00 -7.30
CA THR A 64 10.74 -10.23 -6.68
C THR A 64 9.66 -10.90 -5.85
N GLN A 65 8.88 -10.13 -5.08
CA GLN A 65 7.77 -10.67 -4.30
C GLN A 65 6.64 -11.19 -5.20
N ILE A 66 6.20 -10.39 -6.18
CA ILE A 66 5.09 -10.76 -7.06
C ILE A 66 5.44 -11.96 -7.95
N GLU A 67 6.70 -12.11 -8.39
CA GLU A 67 7.17 -13.29 -9.14
C GLU A 67 6.87 -14.59 -8.39
N SER A 68 6.97 -14.58 -7.06
CA SER A 68 6.76 -15.78 -6.25
C SER A 68 5.29 -16.16 -6.07
N VAL A 69 4.35 -15.21 -6.18
CA VAL A 69 2.93 -15.44 -5.85
C VAL A 69 1.96 -15.17 -7.00
N MET A 70 2.38 -14.54 -8.10
CA MET A 70 1.49 -14.11 -9.19
C MET A 70 0.60 -15.24 -9.72
N GLY A 71 1.16 -16.43 -9.94
CA GLY A 71 0.40 -17.59 -10.41
C GLY A 71 -0.68 -18.01 -9.40
N ALA A 72 -0.31 -18.13 -8.13
CA ALA A 72 -1.25 -18.49 -7.07
C ALA A 72 -2.35 -17.44 -6.87
N CYS A 73 -2.01 -16.14 -6.99
CA CYS A 73 -2.99 -15.07 -6.94
C CYS A 73 -4.00 -15.19 -8.09
N LEU A 74 -3.53 -15.39 -9.32
CA LEU A 74 -4.40 -15.52 -10.48
C LEU A 74 -5.31 -16.77 -10.40
N ASP A 75 -4.77 -17.91 -9.99
CA ASP A 75 -5.53 -19.16 -9.84
C ASP A 75 -6.66 -19.03 -8.81
N ARG A 76 -6.42 -18.25 -7.75
CA ARG A 76 -7.36 -18.06 -6.64
C ARG A 76 -8.22 -16.79 -6.76
N GLY A 77 -7.96 -15.96 -7.76
CA GLY A 77 -8.63 -14.67 -7.94
C GLY A 77 -8.23 -13.59 -6.94
N VAL A 78 -7.08 -13.73 -6.25
CA VAL A 78 -6.55 -12.74 -5.31
C VAL A 78 -6.06 -11.52 -6.09
N LYS A 79 -6.56 -10.35 -5.71
CA LYS A 79 -6.14 -9.06 -6.29
C LYS A 79 -4.87 -8.57 -5.62
N VAL A 80 -4.04 -7.84 -6.37
CA VAL A 80 -2.80 -7.26 -5.84
C VAL A 80 -2.85 -5.75 -5.99
N VAL A 81 -2.62 -5.00 -4.91
CA VAL A 81 -2.63 -3.53 -4.91
C VAL A 81 -1.40 -3.00 -4.20
N SER A 82 -0.59 -2.18 -4.86
CA SER A 82 0.66 -1.69 -4.26
C SER A 82 1.05 -0.30 -4.76
N ASN A 83 1.69 0.49 -3.90
CA ASN A 83 2.34 1.75 -4.25
C ASN A 83 3.80 1.59 -4.71
N ALA A 84 4.25 0.37 -4.99
CA ALA A 84 5.61 0.08 -5.47
C ALA A 84 6.00 0.83 -6.77
N GLY A 85 5.02 1.39 -7.50
CA GLY A 85 5.26 2.22 -8.67
C GLY A 85 6.07 3.48 -8.36
N GLY A 86 5.98 4.02 -7.15
CA GLY A 86 6.81 5.15 -6.71
C GLY A 86 6.77 6.34 -7.67
N LEU A 87 7.91 6.66 -8.26
CA LEU A 87 8.06 7.77 -9.23
C LEU A 87 7.90 7.34 -10.69
N ASP A 88 7.59 6.08 -10.95
CA ASP A 88 7.35 5.53 -12.29
C ASP A 88 6.32 4.38 -12.26
N PRO A 89 5.03 4.66 -11.98
CA PRO A 89 3.99 3.63 -11.94
C PRO A 89 3.80 2.91 -13.27
N ILE A 90 4.01 3.63 -14.39
CA ILE A 90 3.91 3.09 -15.75
C ILE A 90 5.02 2.05 -15.98
N GLY A 91 6.28 2.43 -15.73
CA GLY A 91 7.41 1.50 -15.87
C GLY A 91 7.31 0.31 -14.93
N CYS A 92 6.73 0.47 -13.75
CA CYS A 92 6.46 -0.65 -12.86
C CYS A 92 5.42 -1.62 -13.43
N ALA A 93 4.31 -1.10 -13.97
CA ALA A 93 3.28 -1.92 -14.61
C ALA A 93 3.82 -2.67 -15.85
N ASP A 94 4.62 -2.00 -16.68
CA ASP A 94 5.29 -2.62 -17.82
C ASP A 94 6.22 -3.77 -17.38
N ALA A 95 6.98 -3.56 -16.31
CA ALA A 95 7.87 -4.58 -15.76
C ALA A 95 7.10 -5.78 -15.14
N VAL A 96 5.93 -5.54 -14.54
CA VAL A 96 5.02 -6.62 -14.09
C VAL A 96 4.49 -7.40 -15.30
N ALA A 97 4.08 -6.73 -16.37
CA ALA A 97 3.61 -7.38 -17.58
C ALA A 97 4.70 -8.22 -18.27
N GLU A 98 5.94 -7.72 -18.32
CA GLU A 98 7.10 -8.48 -18.81
C GLU A 98 7.37 -9.73 -17.95
N LEU A 99 7.35 -9.57 -16.63
CA LEU A 99 7.49 -10.68 -15.68
C LEU A 99 6.39 -11.73 -15.90
N ALA A 100 5.13 -11.32 -16.03
CA ALA A 100 4.03 -12.22 -16.31
C ALA A 100 4.24 -13.01 -17.61
N GLY A 101 4.69 -12.34 -18.68
CA GLY A 101 5.01 -12.98 -19.95
C GLY A 101 6.12 -14.04 -19.82
N ARG A 102 7.15 -13.79 -19.01
CA ARG A 102 8.20 -14.78 -18.70
C ARG A 102 7.68 -15.99 -17.93
N LEU A 103 6.68 -15.79 -17.07
CA LEU A 103 6.03 -16.86 -16.30
C LEU A 103 4.94 -17.59 -17.10
N GLY A 104 4.60 -17.14 -18.32
CA GLY A 104 3.51 -17.70 -19.12
C GLY A 104 2.12 -17.34 -18.57
N LEU A 105 2.02 -16.26 -17.79
CA LEU A 105 0.79 -15.74 -17.19
C LEU A 105 0.25 -14.55 -18.00
N SER A 106 -1.01 -14.19 -17.78
CA SER A 106 -1.65 -13.06 -18.49
C SER A 106 -2.58 -12.25 -17.58
N PRO A 107 -2.06 -11.63 -16.50
CA PRO A 107 -2.84 -10.76 -15.63
C PRO A 107 -3.26 -9.47 -16.36
N THR A 108 -4.39 -8.90 -15.96
CA THR A 108 -4.71 -7.50 -16.27
C THR A 108 -3.98 -6.60 -15.29
N VAL A 109 -3.01 -5.82 -15.78
CA VAL A 109 -2.22 -4.89 -14.97
C VAL A 109 -2.70 -3.46 -15.22
N ALA A 110 -3.07 -2.75 -14.16
CA ALA A 110 -3.44 -1.35 -14.19
C ALA A 110 -2.45 -0.50 -13.38
N TYR A 111 -2.34 0.78 -13.73
CA TYR A 111 -1.55 1.73 -12.96
C TYR A 111 -2.32 3.01 -12.64
N VAL A 112 -1.97 3.65 -11.52
CA VAL A 112 -2.54 4.94 -11.09
C VAL A 112 -1.45 6.00 -11.11
N THR A 113 -1.70 7.08 -11.85
CA THR A 113 -0.84 8.26 -11.98
C THR A 113 -1.58 9.53 -11.55
N GLY A 114 -0.88 10.66 -11.50
CA GLY A 114 -1.42 11.97 -11.17
C GLY A 114 -0.87 12.54 -9.87
N ASP A 115 -0.02 11.78 -9.19
CA ASP A 115 0.69 12.20 -8.00
C ASP A 115 1.91 13.07 -8.34
N ASP A 116 2.63 12.83 -9.44
CA ASP A 116 3.79 13.65 -9.85
C ASP A 116 3.37 15.09 -10.19
N LEU A 117 3.78 16.03 -9.33
CA LEU A 117 3.52 17.46 -9.45
C LEU A 117 4.71 18.24 -10.00
N MET A 118 5.85 17.60 -10.34
CA MET A 118 7.05 18.30 -10.80
C MET A 118 6.77 19.21 -12.00
N GLY A 119 5.93 18.76 -12.94
CA GLY A 119 5.53 19.53 -14.12
C GLY A 119 4.53 20.66 -13.83
N ARG A 120 3.98 20.75 -12.62
CA ARG A 120 2.95 21.71 -12.20
C ARG A 120 3.43 22.67 -11.11
N LEU A 121 4.67 22.56 -10.63
CA LEU A 121 5.19 23.39 -9.55
C LEU A 121 5.08 24.89 -9.83
N ASP A 122 5.44 25.33 -11.04
CA ASP A 122 5.41 26.76 -11.40
C ASP A 122 3.97 27.32 -11.35
N GLU A 123 2.99 26.54 -11.84
CA GLU A 123 1.56 26.86 -11.80
C GLU A 123 1.07 26.93 -10.34
N LEU A 124 1.35 25.90 -9.55
CA LEU A 124 0.88 25.79 -8.17
C LEU A 124 1.50 26.84 -7.24
N THR A 125 2.78 27.20 -7.46
CA THR A 125 3.41 28.31 -6.74
C THR A 125 2.81 29.66 -7.14
N ALA A 126 2.59 29.90 -8.43
CA ALA A 126 2.00 31.16 -8.91
C ALA A 126 0.57 31.38 -8.37
N ASP A 127 -0.20 30.29 -8.23
CA ASP A 127 -1.54 30.30 -7.64
C ASP A 127 -1.55 30.42 -6.11
N GLY A 128 -0.38 30.38 -5.46
CA GLY A 128 -0.27 30.38 -4.00
C GLY A 128 -0.84 29.11 -3.35
N ALA A 129 -0.92 28.01 -4.10
CA ALA A 129 -1.52 26.75 -3.66
C ALA A 129 -0.57 25.88 -2.81
N LEU A 130 0.71 26.27 -2.71
CA LEU A 130 1.75 25.53 -2.00
C LEU A 130 2.22 26.31 -0.76
N THR A 131 2.03 25.71 0.40
CA THR A 131 2.57 26.17 1.68
C THR A 131 3.51 25.12 2.26
N ARG A 132 4.51 25.58 3.01
CA ARG A 132 5.43 24.73 3.74
C ARG A 132 4.72 24.12 4.94
N PHE A 133 4.95 22.83 5.14
CA PHE A 133 4.46 22.14 6.33
C PHE A 133 5.17 22.65 7.58
N GLY A 134 4.41 23.04 8.61
CA GLY A 134 4.89 23.35 9.95
C GLY A 134 4.96 24.84 10.31
N ASP A 135 5.11 25.73 9.32
CA ASP A 135 5.14 27.19 9.53
C ASP A 135 4.15 27.97 8.65
N ASP A 136 3.39 27.28 7.78
CA ASP A 136 2.41 27.85 6.86
C ASP A 136 2.97 28.92 5.91
N GLU A 137 4.30 29.04 5.79
CA GLU A 137 4.96 29.99 4.89
C GLU A 137 4.79 29.54 3.43
N PRO A 138 4.72 30.47 2.46
CA PRO A 138 4.64 30.11 1.05
C PRO A 138 5.84 29.25 0.63
N PHE A 139 5.57 28.26 -0.23
CA PHE A 139 6.64 27.45 -0.82
C PHE A 139 7.51 28.30 -1.77
N ASP A 140 8.82 28.33 -1.52
CA ASP A 140 9.80 29.01 -2.37
C ASP A 140 10.24 28.07 -3.51
N ARG A 141 9.92 28.48 -4.75
CA ARG A 141 10.20 27.70 -5.97
C ARG A 141 11.69 27.63 -6.32
N ASP A 142 12.51 28.54 -5.77
CA ASP A 142 13.94 28.58 -6.05
C ASP A 142 14.72 27.42 -5.37
N GLU A 143 14.07 26.64 -4.51
CA GLU A 143 14.65 25.42 -3.94
C GLU A 143 14.77 24.31 -5.01
N ALA A 144 15.93 23.63 -5.03
CA ALA A 144 16.19 22.51 -5.94
C ALA A 144 15.42 21.26 -5.51
N LEU A 145 14.20 21.09 -6.00
CA LEU A 145 13.37 19.92 -5.74
C LEU A 145 13.82 18.70 -6.54
N VAL A 146 13.88 17.56 -5.84
CA VAL A 146 14.24 16.26 -6.42
C VAL A 146 12.99 15.48 -6.85
N SER A 147 11.88 15.67 -6.14
CA SER A 147 10.55 15.12 -6.44
C SER A 147 9.48 15.99 -5.76
N ALA A 148 8.28 16.01 -6.31
CA ALA A 148 7.10 16.63 -5.73
C ALA A 148 5.90 15.73 -6.04
N ASN A 149 5.30 15.12 -5.03
CA ASN A 149 4.23 14.15 -5.21
C ASN A 149 3.06 14.44 -4.27
N ALA A 150 1.84 14.41 -4.80
CA ALA A 150 0.62 14.45 -4.00
C ALA A 150 0.34 13.07 -3.39
N TYR A 151 -0.16 13.04 -2.15
CA TYR A 151 -0.78 11.84 -1.60
C TYR A 151 -2.18 11.69 -2.17
N LEU A 152 -2.35 10.78 -3.14
CA LEU A 152 -3.66 10.47 -3.68
C LEU A 152 -4.45 9.55 -2.73
N GLY A 153 -5.78 9.63 -2.81
CA GLY A 153 -6.69 8.71 -2.11
C GLY A 153 -6.93 7.42 -2.88
N CYS A 154 -7.92 6.64 -2.42
CA CYS A 154 -8.16 5.28 -2.92
C CYS A 154 -8.90 5.16 -4.27
N TRP A 155 -9.48 6.23 -4.79
CA TRP A 155 -10.41 6.14 -5.93
C TRP A 155 -9.78 5.68 -7.25
N GLY A 156 -8.49 5.95 -7.47
CA GLY A 156 -7.78 5.39 -8.63
C GLY A 156 -7.67 3.87 -8.56
N ILE A 157 -7.52 3.32 -7.34
CA ILE A 157 -7.51 1.88 -7.10
C ILE A 157 -8.91 1.29 -7.34
N VAL A 158 -9.95 1.95 -6.83
CA VAL A 158 -11.36 1.53 -7.05
C VAL A 158 -11.67 1.43 -8.55
N GLU A 159 -11.32 2.45 -9.32
CA GLU A 159 -11.56 2.48 -10.76
C GLU A 159 -10.78 1.37 -11.49
N ALA A 160 -9.51 1.17 -11.14
CA ALA A 160 -8.68 0.11 -11.71
C ALA A 160 -9.27 -1.29 -11.45
N LEU A 161 -9.70 -1.56 -10.22
CA LEU A 161 -10.32 -2.84 -9.85
C LEU A 161 -11.69 -3.02 -10.52
N ALA A 162 -12.50 -1.95 -10.63
CA ALA A 162 -13.79 -1.98 -11.34
C ALA A 162 -13.63 -2.29 -12.84
N LEU A 163 -12.52 -1.87 -13.44
CA LEU A 163 -12.14 -2.22 -14.83
C LEU A 163 -11.57 -3.64 -14.97
N GLY A 164 -11.53 -4.42 -13.89
CA GLY A 164 -11.14 -5.82 -13.90
C GLY A 164 -9.64 -6.08 -13.73
N ALA A 165 -8.88 -5.11 -13.19
CA ALA A 165 -7.47 -5.33 -12.90
C ALA A 165 -7.27 -6.52 -11.93
N ASP A 166 -6.24 -7.31 -12.20
CA ASP A 166 -5.72 -8.34 -11.29
C ASP A 166 -4.61 -7.76 -10.41
N ILE A 167 -3.83 -6.84 -10.98
CA ILE A 167 -2.73 -6.15 -10.31
C ILE A 167 -2.88 -4.64 -10.56
N VAL A 168 -2.89 -3.85 -9.49
CA VAL A 168 -2.92 -2.39 -9.52
C VAL A 168 -1.63 -1.86 -8.91
N VAL A 169 -0.92 -1.03 -9.67
CA VAL A 169 0.31 -0.38 -9.21
C VAL A 169 0.13 1.13 -9.18
N THR A 170 0.36 1.77 -8.04
CA THR A 170 0.19 3.21 -7.88
C THR A 170 1.54 3.91 -7.72
N GLY A 171 1.55 5.22 -7.97
CA GLY A 171 2.55 6.13 -7.40
C GLY A 171 2.25 6.42 -5.94
N ARG A 172 2.46 7.67 -5.51
CA ARG A 172 2.15 8.11 -4.14
C ARG A 172 0.63 8.13 -3.90
N VAL A 173 0.17 7.23 -3.05
CA VAL A 173 -1.14 7.24 -2.41
C VAL A 173 -0.94 7.31 -0.89
N THR A 174 -1.98 7.63 -0.12
CA THR A 174 -1.93 7.38 1.34
C THR A 174 -1.83 5.88 1.59
N ASP A 175 -1.11 5.47 2.63
CA ASP A 175 -0.85 4.05 2.88
C ASP A 175 -2.16 3.28 3.13
N ALA A 176 -3.07 3.88 3.92
CA ALA A 176 -4.42 3.39 4.13
C ALA A 176 -5.27 3.27 2.84
N ALA A 177 -4.93 3.96 1.74
CA ALA A 177 -5.66 3.85 0.48
C ALA A 177 -5.48 2.47 -0.16
N LEU A 178 -4.35 1.79 0.10
CA LEU A 178 -4.10 0.43 -0.38
C LEU A 178 -5.11 -0.57 0.16
N THR A 179 -5.63 -0.33 1.37
CA THR A 179 -6.67 -1.15 2.02
C THR A 179 -8.07 -0.60 1.77
N CYS A 180 -8.26 0.72 1.85
CA CYS A 180 -9.55 1.36 1.65
C CYS A 180 -10.04 1.23 0.19
N GLY A 181 -9.15 1.23 -0.80
CA GLY A 181 -9.50 1.07 -2.22
C GLY A 181 -10.19 -0.25 -2.54
N PRO A 182 -9.58 -1.41 -2.22
CA PRO A 182 -10.22 -2.70 -2.42
C PRO A 182 -11.52 -2.86 -1.60
N ALA A 183 -11.57 -2.33 -0.37
CA ALA A 183 -12.79 -2.36 0.45
C ALA A 183 -13.94 -1.57 -0.22
N ALA A 184 -13.66 -0.34 -0.66
CA ALA A 184 -14.62 0.50 -1.34
C ALA A 184 -15.09 -0.12 -2.67
N TRP A 185 -14.18 -0.73 -3.44
CA TRP A 185 -14.51 -1.44 -4.67
C TRP A 185 -15.45 -2.63 -4.43
N HIS A 186 -15.13 -3.48 -3.46
CA HIS A 186 -15.87 -4.71 -3.22
C HIS A 186 -17.26 -4.47 -2.65
N HIS A 187 -17.41 -3.46 -1.80
CA HIS A 187 -18.69 -3.10 -1.19
C HIS A 187 -19.49 -2.05 -1.96
N ASP A 188 -18.97 -1.60 -3.12
CA ASP A 188 -19.58 -0.55 -3.95
C ASP A 188 -19.83 0.77 -3.17
N TRP A 189 -18.87 1.12 -2.29
CA TRP A 189 -18.96 2.35 -1.50
C TRP A 189 -18.91 3.58 -2.40
N GLN A 190 -19.76 4.54 -2.08
CA GLN A 190 -19.78 5.84 -2.70
C GLN A 190 -18.78 6.79 -2.02
N ARG A 191 -18.47 7.89 -2.71
CA ARG A 191 -17.50 8.87 -2.23
C ARG A 191 -17.90 9.56 -0.93
N ASP A 192 -19.18 9.52 -0.60
CA ASP A 192 -19.80 10.14 0.56
C ASP A 192 -20.31 9.14 1.61
N ASP A 193 -19.97 7.85 1.49
CA ASP A 193 -20.23 6.83 2.52
C ASP A 193 -19.22 6.96 3.69
N TRP A 194 -19.22 8.13 4.34
CA TRP A 194 -18.17 8.55 5.26
C TRP A 194 -17.93 7.60 6.42
N ASP A 195 -18.97 6.99 6.97
CA ASP A 195 -18.84 6.05 8.09
C ASP A 195 -18.09 4.78 7.66
N ALA A 196 -18.44 4.23 6.50
CA ALA A 196 -17.79 3.04 5.97
C ALA A 196 -16.36 3.34 5.51
N LEU A 197 -16.16 4.48 4.84
CA LEU A 197 -14.84 4.98 4.45
C LEU A 197 -13.92 5.22 5.65
N ALA A 198 -14.45 5.78 6.75
CA ALA A 198 -13.69 5.96 7.99
C ALA A 198 -13.24 4.61 8.56
N GLY A 199 -14.12 3.62 8.58
CA GLY A 199 -13.78 2.25 8.97
C GLY A 199 -12.70 1.62 8.09
N GLY A 200 -12.80 1.80 6.77
CA GLY A 200 -11.79 1.34 5.82
C GLY A 200 -10.42 2.00 5.99
N VAL A 201 -10.38 3.30 6.32
CA VAL A 201 -9.15 4.04 6.63
C VAL A 201 -8.53 3.52 7.93
N VAL A 202 -9.34 3.32 8.97
CA VAL A 202 -8.88 2.73 10.25
C VAL A 202 -8.29 1.34 10.01
N ALA A 203 -8.98 0.47 9.27
CA ALA A 203 -8.48 -0.86 8.93
C ALA A 203 -7.15 -0.78 8.16
N GLY A 204 -7.02 0.19 7.23
CA GLY A 204 -5.78 0.46 6.50
C GLY A 204 -4.60 0.78 7.41
N HIS A 205 -4.75 1.78 8.27
CA HIS A 205 -3.73 2.16 9.25
C HIS A 205 -3.35 1.02 10.21
N VAL A 206 -4.30 0.16 10.54
CA VAL A 206 -4.01 -0.99 11.39
C VAL A 206 -3.12 -2.01 10.69
N ILE A 207 -3.36 -2.32 9.42
CA ILE A 207 -2.64 -3.41 8.74
C ILE A 207 -1.44 -2.95 7.90
N GLU A 208 -1.20 -1.65 7.78
CA GLU A 208 -0.02 -1.12 7.11
C GLU A 208 1.25 -1.24 7.96
N CYS A 209 2.37 -0.74 7.43
CA CYS A 209 3.68 -0.74 8.09
C CYS A 209 4.21 -2.13 8.51
N GLY A 210 3.73 -3.20 7.87
CA GLY A 210 4.25 -4.56 7.99
C GLY A 210 3.74 -5.28 9.24
N ALA A 211 4.63 -5.85 10.05
CA ALA A 211 4.26 -6.64 11.23
C ALA A 211 4.00 -5.79 12.50
N GLN A 212 3.66 -4.51 12.36
CA GLN A 212 3.56 -3.59 13.50
C GLN A 212 2.37 -3.90 14.42
N VAL A 213 1.17 -4.05 13.85
CA VAL A 213 -0.03 -4.44 14.62
C VAL A 213 0.07 -5.85 15.20
N THR A 214 0.96 -6.70 14.71
CA THR A 214 1.20 -8.02 15.29
C THR A 214 2.29 -8.01 16.36
N GLY A 215 2.71 -6.83 16.82
CA GLY A 215 3.65 -6.64 17.93
C GLY A 215 4.89 -5.82 17.59
N GLY A 216 5.17 -5.55 16.31
CA GLY A 216 6.37 -4.84 15.86
C GLY A 216 6.49 -3.40 16.38
N ASN A 217 5.37 -2.75 16.70
CA ASN A 217 5.31 -1.40 17.27
C ASN A 217 4.78 -1.39 18.72
N TYR A 218 4.72 -2.56 19.37
CA TYR A 218 4.16 -2.70 20.71
C TYR A 218 5.25 -2.56 21.78
N SER A 219 5.11 -1.62 22.71
CA SER A 219 6.14 -1.37 23.73
C SER A 219 6.38 -2.56 24.66
N PHE A 220 5.39 -3.43 24.83
CA PHE A 220 5.48 -4.64 25.65
C PHE A 220 5.77 -5.89 24.78
N PHE A 221 6.52 -5.75 23.67
CA PHE A 221 6.86 -6.85 22.77
C PHE A 221 7.54 -8.04 23.45
N THR A 222 8.17 -7.87 24.61
CA THR A 222 8.75 -8.97 25.41
C THR A 222 7.70 -9.83 26.12
N GLU A 223 6.45 -9.40 26.17
CA GLU A 223 5.31 -10.16 26.70
C GLU A 223 4.66 -11.04 25.62
N ILE A 224 5.03 -10.86 24.34
CA ILE A 224 4.58 -11.68 23.22
C ILE A 224 5.49 -12.91 23.12
N ASP A 225 4.87 -14.11 23.10
CA ASP A 225 5.57 -15.41 23.18
C ASP A 225 6.68 -15.57 22.11
N ASP A 226 6.42 -15.17 20.87
CA ASP A 226 7.38 -15.25 19.77
C ASP A 226 7.31 -14.02 18.86
N MET A 227 8.32 -13.15 18.97
CA MET A 227 8.52 -12.01 18.06
C MET A 227 9.66 -12.21 17.05
N THR A 228 10.26 -13.41 17.01
CA THR A 228 11.40 -13.68 16.11
C THR A 228 10.97 -13.72 14.63
N HIS A 229 9.74 -14.15 14.38
CA HIS A 229 9.12 -14.16 13.05
C HIS A 229 7.66 -13.71 13.15
N ALA A 230 7.45 -12.43 13.50
CA ALA A 230 6.11 -11.85 13.58
C ALA A 230 5.37 -11.97 12.24
N GLY A 231 4.14 -12.48 12.29
CA GLY A 231 3.27 -12.62 11.11
C GLY A 231 2.81 -11.27 10.58
N PHE A 232 2.63 -11.18 9.27
CA PHE A 232 1.97 -10.02 8.69
C PHE A 232 0.45 -10.07 8.93
N PRO A 233 -0.20 -8.90 9.04
CA PRO A 233 -1.61 -8.82 9.36
C PRO A 233 -2.52 -8.93 8.13
N TRP A 234 -3.77 -9.24 8.40
CA TRP A 234 -4.89 -9.05 7.48
C TRP A 234 -6.07 -8.40 8.22
N ALA A 235 -6.95 -7.74 7.46
CA ALA A 235 -8.21 -7.18 7.92
C ALA A 235 -9.37 -7.78 7.11
N GLU A 236 -10.38 -8.29 7.80
CA GLU A 236 -11.69 -8.57 7.20
C GLU A 236 -12.57 -7.34 7.37
N VAL A 237 -12.86 -6.64 6.26
CA VAL A 237 -13.62 -5.39 6.25
C VAL A 237 -15.04 -5.67 5.78
N ALA A 238 -16.02 -5.40 6.64
CA ALA A 238 -17.44 -5.55 6.35
C ALA A 238 -18.00 -4.34 5.57
N ALA A 239 -19.22 -4.50 5.03
CA ALA A 239 -19.85 -3.47 4.19
C ALA A 239 -20.12 -2.15 4.91
N ASP A 240 -20.23 -2.15 6.23
CA ASP A 240 -20.41 -0.94 7.06
C ASP A 240 -19.07 -0.30 7.51
N GLY A 241 -17.94 -0.84 7.04
CA GLY A 241 -16.59 -0.41 7.40
C GLY A 241 -16.07 -0.99 8.71
N SER A 242 -16.86 -1.76 9.46
CA SER A 242 -16.34 -2.49 10.63
C SER A 242 -15.34 -3.57 10.19
N SER A 243 -14.33 -3.84 11.02
CA SER A 243 -13.27 -4.78 10.64
C SER A 243 -12.84 -5.71 11.77
N VAL A 244 -12.46 -6.92 11.39
CA VAL A 244 -11.72 -7.87 12.24
C VAL A 244 -10.26 -7.89 11.78
N ILE A 245 -9.34 -7.77 12.72
CA ILE A 245 -7.90 -7.80 12.46
C ILE A 245 -7.36 -9.16 12.87
N GLY A 246 -6.52 -9.74 12.04
CA GLY A 246 -5.91 -11.03 12.31
C GLY A 246 -4.54 -11.17 11.68
N LYS A 247 -3.99 -12.37 11.86
CA LYS A 247 -2.76 -12.85 11.22
C LYS A 247 -2.96 -14.33 10.93
N HIS A 248 -2.11 -14.91 10.09
CA HIS A 248 -2.17 -16.36 9.85
C HIS A 248 -1.74 -17.17 11.08
N ASP A 249 -2.28 -18.37 11.19
CA ASP A 249 -1.89 -19.33 12.21
C ASP A 249 -0.45 -19.80 12.01
N GLY A 250 0.22 -20.23 13.08
CA GLY A 250 1.58 -20.76 13.00
C GLY A 250 2.69 -19.72 12.76
N THR A 251 2.36 -18.42 12.66
CA THR A 251 3.34 -17.33 12.69
C THR A 251 3.51 -16.78 14.10
N GLY A 252 4.66 -16.15 14.39
CA GLY A 252 4.84 -15.34 15.59
C GLY A 252 3.97 -14.08 15.60
N GLY A 253 4.17 -13.25 16.61
CA GLY A 253 3.38 -12.05 16.89
C GLY A 253 2.08 -12.36 17.60
N GLU A 254 1.37 -11.31 17.97
CA GLU A 254 0.05 -11.36 18.61
C GLU A 254 -0.84 -10.25 18.06
N VAL A 255 -2.12 -10.54 17.83
CA VAL A 255 -3.14 -9.50 17.61
C VAL A 255 -3.98 -9.38 18.87
N SER A 256 -3.82 -8.26 19.57
CA SER A 256 -4.52 -7.92 20.79
C SER A 256 -4.96 -6.47 20.79
N ILE A 257 -5.83 -6.10 21.75
CA ILE A 257 -6.24 -4.71 21.97
C ILE A 257 -5.01 -3.80 22.13
N GLY A 258 -3.98 -4.26 22.86
CA GLY A 258 -2.76 -3.49 23.08
C GLY A 258 -2.01 -3.22 21.78
N THR A 259 -1.77 -4.26 20.99
CA THR A 259 -1.03 -4.14 19.72
C THR A 259 -1.77 -3.29 18.67
N VAL A 260 -3.10 -3.44 18.57
CA VAL A 260 -3.94 -2.62 17.67
C VAL A 260 -3.99 -1.16 18.14
N THR A 261 -4.10 -0.92 19.44
CA THR A 261 -4.11 0.44 20.00
C THR A 261 -2.77 1.13 19.77
N SER A 262 -1.64 0.44 19.99
CA SER A 262 -0.31 1.01 19.73
C SER A 262 -0.14 1.39 18.27
N GLN A 263 -0.56 0.51 17.34
CA GLN A 263 -0.48 0.81 15.91
C GLN A 263 -1.35 2.01 15.52
N LEU A 264 -2.62 2.03 15.95
CA LEU A 264 -3.52 3.14 15.64
C LEU A 264 -3.03 4.48 16.19
N LEU A 265 -2.49 4.49 17.41
CA LEU A 265 -1.95 5.72 18.00
C LEU A 265 -0.72 6.20 17.23
N TYR A 266 0.16 5.29 16.80
CA TYR A 266 1.31 5.63 15.98
C TYR A 266 0.88 6.27 14.64
N GLU A 267 -0.02 5.64 13.89
CA GLU A 267 -0.40 6.15 12.56
C GLU A 267 -1.20 7.45 12.60
N ILE A 268 -2.05 7.64 13.61
CA ILE A 268 -2.96 8.79 13.65
C ILE A 268 -2.32 10.01 14.34
N ILE A 269 -1.47 9.79 15.34
CA ILE A 269 -0.93 10.89 16.17
C ILE A 269 0.46 11.35 15.70
N GLY A 270 1.28 10.43 15.18
CA GLY A 270 2.67 10.72 14.81
C GLY A 270 3.61 10.88 16.00
#